data_AF-A0A813UNS0-F1
#
_entry.id   AF-A0A813UNS0-F1
#
_cell.length_a   1.000
_cell.length_b   1.000
_cell.length_c   1.000
_cell.angle_alpha   90.00
_cell.angle_beta   90.00
_cell.angle_gamma   90.00
#
_symmetry.space_group_name_H-M   'P 1'
#
loop_
_entity.id
_entity.type
_entity.pdbx_description
1 polymer ?
#
loop_
_entity_poly.entity_id
_entity_poly.type
_entity_poly.pdbx_seq_one_letter_code
_entity_poly.pdbx_strand_id
1 'polypeptide(L)'
;MANLLKTAFPHLQDNQIKVIIEGFVTLDQDIAGFKEHLRDFLVQIREATGNDTADLYLEDREQTLKRAAEEKRKIQMSVPGILNPHEIPEDMQD
;
A
#
# COMPACT_ATOMS: atom_id res chain seq x y z
N MET A 1 6.09 12.15 22.68
CA MET A 1 5.24 11.56 21.60
C MET A 1 3.89 11.09 22.11
N ALA A 2 3.80 10.19 23.09
CA ALA A 2 2.50 9.70 23.59
C ALA A 2 1.52 10.81 23.99
N ASN A 3 1.98 11.82 24.74
CA ASN A 3 1.13 12.93 25.16
C ASN A 3 0.61 13.78 23.98
N LEU A 4 1.41 13.93 22.92
CA LEU A 4 1.00 14.65 21.71
C LEU A 4 -0.15 13.92 21.00
N LEU A 5 0.00 12.61 20.78
CA LEU A 5 -1.03 11.79 20.13
C LEU A 5 -2.33 11.77 20.94
N LYS A 6 -2.21 11.69 22.27
CA LYS A 6 -3.34 11.70 23.19
C LYS A 6 -4.14 13.00 23.16
N THR A 7 -3.44 14.15 23.03
CA THR A 7 -4.09 15.46 22.90
C THR A 7 -4.66 15.70 21.50
N ALA A 8 -3.95 15.28 20.45
CA ALA A 8 -4.39 15.49 19.07
C ALA A 8 -5.55 14.57 18.66
N PHE A 9 -5.59 13.34 19.19
CA PHE A 9 -6.55 12.32 18.82
C PHE A 9 -7.17 11.70 20.09
N PRO A 10 -8.09 12.41 20.76
CA PRO A 10 -8.65 11.98 22.05
C PRO A 10 -9.51 10.72 21.95
N HIS A 11 -9.86 10.28 20.74
CA HIS A 11 -10.58 9.03 20.48
C HIS A 11 -9.66 7.80 20.51
N LEU A 12 -8.33 7.97 20.51
CA LEU A 12 -7.38 6.87 20.58
C LEU A 12 -7.23 6.38 22.03
N GLN A 13 -7.28 5.07 22.21
CA GLN A 13 -7.06 4.42 23.49
C GLN A 13 -5.55 4.37 23.82
N ASP A 14 -5.20 4.37 25.11
CA ASP A 14 -3.81 4.28 25.59
C ASP A 14 -3.05 3.10 24.98
N ASN A 15 -3.72 1.95 24.82
CA ASN A 15 -3.12 0.78 24.20
C ASN A 15 -2.84 0.99 22.71
N GLN A 16 -3.73 1.67 21.98
CA GLN A 16 -3.52 2.00 20.57
C GLN A 16 -2.33 2.94 20.41
N ILE A 17 -2.24 3.98 21.24
CA ILE A 17 -1.11 4.93 21.23
C ILE A 17 0.22 4.19 21.48
N LYS A 18 0.23 3.23 22.39
CA LYS A 18 1.42 2.41 22.66
C LYS A 18 1.82 1.60 21.42
N VAL A 19 0.89 0.87 20.82
CA VAL A 19 1.13 0.06 19.62
C VAL A 19 1.62 0.92 18.44
N ILE A 20 1.02 2.10 18.24
CA ILE A 20 1.42 3.03 17.18
C ILE A 20 2.89 3.45 17.34
N ILE A 21 3.27 3.89 18.55
CA ILE A 21 4.64 4.34 18.84
C ILE A 21 5.63 3.17 18.74
N GLU A 22 5.27 2.01 19.27
CA GLU A 22 6.11 0.81 19.21
C GLU A 22 6.35 0.37 17.77
N GLY A 23 5.32 0.39 16.92
CA GLY A 23 5.46 0.09 15.50
C GLY A 23 6.37 1.07 14.76
N PHE A 24 6.30 2.37 15.05
CA PHE A 24 7.21 3.36 14.42
C PHE A 24 8.68 3.15 14.78
N VAL A 25 8.97 2.70 16.00
CA VAL A 25 10.35 2.39 16.43
C VAL A 25 10.80 1.04 15.89
N THR A 26 9.89 0.06 15.83
CA THR A 26 10.22 -1.30 15.38
C THR A 26 10.46 -1.39 13.88
N LEU A 27 9.78 -0.54 13.09
CA LEU A 27 9.83 -0.52 11.64
C LEU A 27 10.78 0.56 11.09
N ASP A 28 11.63 1.17 11.93
CA ASP A 28 12.48 2.30 11.55
C ASP A 28 13.46 2.00 10.40
N GLN A 29 13.83 0.73 10.22
CA GLN A 29 14.68 0.25 9.13
C GLN A 29 13.92 -0.45 7.99
N ASP A 30 12.62 -0.70 8.16
CA ASP A 30 11.76 -1.28 7.13
C ASP A 30 10.81 -0.22 6.56
N ILE A 31 11.24 0.41 5.46
CA ILE A 31 10.46 1.48 4.80
C ILE A 31 9.09 0.96 4.34
N ALA A 32 8.99 -0.29 3.88
CA ALA A 32 7.74 -0.84 3.39
C ALA A 32 6.75 -1.05 4.55
N GLY A 33 7.19 -1.73 5.61
CA GLY A 33 6.39 -1.92 6.81
C GLY A 33 6.04 -0.59 7.49
N PHE A 34 6.96 0.37 7.55
CA PHE A 34 6.71 1.68 8.13
C PHE A 34 5.61 2.44 7.38
N LYS A 35 5.63 2.41 6.03
CA LYS A 35 4.57 3.02 5.22
C LYS A 35 3.21 2.38 5.48
N GLU A 36 3.16 1.06 5.58
CA GLU A 36 1.94 0.30 5.87
C GLU A 36 1.39 0.67 7.26
N HIS A 37 2.23 0.61 8.29
CA HIS A 37 1.86 0.97 9.67
C HIS A 37 1.42 2.43 9.80
N LEU A 38 2.09 3.35 9.09
CA LEU A 38 1.67 4.75 9.01
C LEU A 38 0.32 4.90 8.32
N ARG A 39 0.08 4.17 7.23
CA ARG A 39 -1.21 4.20 6.52
C ARG A 39 -2.34 3.72 7.43
N ASP A 40 -2.15 2.61 8.12
CA ASP A 40 -3.14 2.06 9.06
C ASP A 40 -3.48 3.06 10.17
N PHE A 41 -2.47 3.72 10.72
CA PHE A 41 -2.68 4.81 11.68
C PHE A 41 -3.49 5.97 11.08
N LEU A 42 -3.17 6.41 9.86
CA LEU A 42 -3.88 7.50 9.19
C LEU A 42 -5.33 7.15 8.83
N VAL A 43 -5.60 5.89 8.48
CA VAL A 43 -6.96 5.40 8.25
C VAL A 43 -7.74 5.43 9.57
N GLN A 44 -7.18 4.86 10.64
CA GLN A 44 -7.82 4.81 11.96
C GLN A 44 -8.24 6.19 12.47
N ILE A 45 -7.40 7.22 12.31
CA ILE A 45 -7.76 8.59 12.73
C ILE A 45 -8.79 9.26 11.80
N ARG A 46 -8.80 8.93 10.49
CA ARG A 46 -9.75 9.51 9.52
C ARG A 46 -11.13 8.89 9.63
N GLU A 47 -11.22 7.59 9.90
CA GLU A 47 -12.49 6.92 10.18
C GLU A 47 -13.18 7.52 11.41
N ALA A 48 -12.41 7.85 12.44
CA ALA A 48 -12.93 8.52 13.64
C ALA A 48 -13.39 9.97 13.38
N THR A 49 -12.85 10.65 12.37
CA THR A 49 -13.24 12.03 11.99
C THR A 49 -14.29 12.10 10.88
N GLY A 50 -14.63 10.96 10.26
CA GLY A 50 -15.62 10.88 9.17
C GLY A 50 -15.09 11.33 7.81
N ASN A 51 -13.77 11.38 7.62
CA ASN A 51 -13.15 11.81 6.36
C ASN A 51 -12.92 10.62 5.42
N ASP A 52 -13.13 10.82 4.10
CA ASP A 52 -12.89 9.80 3.06
C ASP A 52 -11.44 9.31 3.07
N THR A 53 -11.18 8.00 3.02
CA THR A 53 -9.84 7.39 3.07
C THR A 53 -9.32 6.95 1.70
N ALA A 54 -10.07 7.18 0.61
CA ALA A 54 -9.75 6.71 -0.74
C ALA A 54 -8.31 7.03 -1.20
N ASP A 55 -7.78 8.22 -0.85
CA ASP A 55 -6.43 8.65 -1.24
C ASP A 55 -5.31 7.79 -0.63
N LEU A 56 -5.55 7.16 0.53
CA LEU A 56 -4.53 6.38 1.25
C LEU A 56 -4.20 5.04 0.56
N TYR A 57 -5.05 4.58 -0.35
CA TYR A 57 -4.95 3.27 -1.02
C TYR A 57 -4.50 3.35 -2.48
N LEU A 58 -4.14 4.54 -2.99
CA LEU A 58 -3.79 4.73 -4.41
C LEU A 58 -2.56 3.92 -4.83
N GLU A 59 -1.51 3.87 -4.00
CA GLU A 59 -0.27 3.14 -4.29
C GLU A 59 -0.51 1.62 -4.39
N ASP A 60 -1.28 1.04 -3.46
CA ASP A 60 -1.61 -0.40 -3.48
C ASP A 60 -2.50 -0.76 -4.66
N ARG A 61 -3.44 0.12 -5.00
CA ARG A 61 -4.32 -0.07 -6.14
C ARG A 61 -3.52 -0.05 -7.45
N GLU A 62 -2.57 0.86 -7.59
CA GLU A 62 -1.67 0.93 -8.74
C GLU A 62 -0.82 -0.34 -8.86
N GLN A 63 -0.21 -0.80 -7.75
CA GLN A 63 0.57 -2.04 -7.75
C GLN A 63 -0.27 -3.26 -8.11
N THR A 64 -1.49 -3.35 -7.59
CA THR A 64 -2.42 -4.45 -7.88
C THR A 64 -2.79 -4.49 -9.36
N LEU A 65 -3.12 -3.33 -9.94
CA LEU A 65 -3.42 -3.19 -11.36
C LEU A 65 -2.22 -3.57 -12.24
N LYS A 66 -1.01 -3.14 -11.85
CA LYS A 66 0.22 -3.48 -12.55
C LYS A 66 0.51 -4.98 -12.52
N ARG A 67 0.39 -5.62 -11.36
CA ARG A 67 0.55 -7.09 -11.22
C ARG A 67 -0.47 -7.85 -12.07
N ALA A 68 -1.73 -7.45 -12.02
CA ALA A 68 -2.79 -8.08 -12.82
C ALA A 68 -2.52 -7.92 -14.34
N ALA A 69 -1.99 -6.76 -14.78
CA ALA A 69 -1.61 -6.55 -16.17
C ALA A 69 -0.42 -7.42 -16.59
N GLU A 70 0.60 -7.55 -15.74
CA GLU A 70 1.76 -8.43 -15.98
C GLU A 70 1.37 -9.90 -16.05
N GLU A 71 0.50 -10.38 -15.16
CA GLU A 71 -0.02 -11.74 -15.17
C GLU A 71 -0.85 -12.02 -16.43
N LYS A 72 -1.75 -11.10 -16.79
CA LYS A 72 -2.53 -11.19 -18.03
C LYS A 72 -1.60 -11.25 -19.25
N ARG A 73 -0.54 -10.44 -19.28
CA ARG A 73 0.46 -10.46 -20.35
C ARG A 73 1.21 -11.79 -20.41
N LYS A 74 1.62 -12.35 -19.26
CA LYS A 74 2.28 -13.68 -19.19
C LYS A 74 1.38 -14.79 -19.75
N ILE A 75 0.09 -14.78 -19.43
CA ILE A 75 -0.89 -15.74 -19.97
C ILE A 75 -1.06 -15.57 -21.48
N GLN A 76 -1.12 -14.32 -21.97
CA GLN A 76 -1.23 -14.06 -23.41
C GLN A 76 0.03 -14.50 -24.17
N MET A 77 1.22 -14.37 -23.58
CA MET A 77 2.50 -14.84 -24.16
C MET A 77 2.61 -16.37 -24.21
N SER A 78 1.94 -17.11 -23.32
CA SER A 78 1.99 -18.57 -23.31
C SER A 78 1.05 -19.23 -24.32
N VAL A 79 0.12 -18.47 -24.93
CA VAL A 79 -0.82 -18.97 -25.94
C VAL A 79 -0.42 -18.48 -27.33
N PRO A 80 0.08 -19.35 -28.22
CA PRO A 80 0.44 -18.98 -29.58
C PRO A 80 -0.75 -18.37 -30.35
N GLY A 81 -0.54 -17.21 -30.97
CA GLY A 81 -1.54 -16.53 -31.81
C GLY A 81 -2.49 -15.55 -31.11
N ILE A 82 -2.40 -15.37 -29.79
CA ILE A 82 -3.21 -14.37 -29.04
C ILE A 82 -2.59 -12.97 -29.06
N LEU A 83 -1.26 -12.84 -29.11
CA LEU A 83 -0.58 -11.56 -29.21
C LEU A 83 -0.39 -11.14 -30.67
N ASN A 84 -0.67 -9.88 -30.97
CA ASN A 84 -0.35 -9.31 -32.27
C ASN A 84 1.19 -9.29 -32.42
N PRO A 85 1.76 -9.82 -33.53
CA PRO A 85 3.21 -9.84 -33.74
C PRO A 85 3.89 -8.47 -33.66
N HIS A 86 3.15 -7.38 -33.89
CA HIS A 86 3.65 -6.00 -33.75
C HIS A 86 3.70 -5.47 -32.30
N GLU A 87 3.17 -6.22 -31.32
CA GLU A 87 3.16 -5.85 -29.88
C GLU A 87 4.21 -6.64 -29.06
N ILE A 88 4.99 -7.50 -29.72
CA ILE A 88 6.11 -8.22 -29.10
C ILE A 88 7.33 -7.28 -29.14
N PRO A 89 7.80 -6.74 -28.00
CA PRO A 89 9.05 -5.97 -28.00
C PRO A 89 10.20 -6.87 -28.47
N GLU A 90 11.04 -6.35 -29.38
CA GLU A 90 12.17 -7.06 -30.03
C GLU A 90 13.27 -7.57 -29.06
N ASP A 91 13.14 -7.39 -27.75
CA ASP A 91 14.13 -7.77 -26.72
C ASP A 91 14.02 -9.24 -26.25
N MET A 92 13.34 -10.11 -27.00
CA MET A 92 13.27 -11.56 -26.73
C MET A 92 13.63 -12.43 -27.94
N GLN A 93 14.43 -11.90 -28.87
CA GLN A 93 15.12 -12.71 -29.87
C GLN A 93 16.60 -12.85 -29.50
N ASP A 94 16.89 -13.79 -28.59
CA ASP A 94 18.16 -14.51 -28.50
C ASP A 94 17.85 -15.99 -28.18
#